data_AF-A0A3B9NSQ8-F1
#
_entry.id   AF-A0A3B9NSQ8-F1
#
_cell.length_a   1.000
_cell.length_b   1.000
_cell.length_c   1.000
_cell.angle_alpha   90.00
_cell.angle_beta   90.00
_cell.angle_gamma   90.00
#
_symmetry.space_group_name_H-M   'P 1'
#
loop_
_entity.id
_entity.type
_entity.pdbx_description
1 polymer ?
#
loop_
_entity_poly.entity_id
_entity_poly.type
_entity_poly.pdbx_seq_one_letter_code
_entity_poly.pdbx_strand_id
1 'polypeptide(L)'
;MMMIEDCIDELPQDVDVDGANGQLTLTFPDGSQIVISRQPVQQEIWVAAKSGGFHLREQQDQWFCAVTQERLSALLNRVVSEQSGAPVEVFTLIDA
;
A
#
# COMPACT_ATOMS: atom_id res chain seq x y z
N MET A 1 -8.68 -0.31 -2.93
CA MET A 1 -8.52 -1.49 -2.07
C MET A 1 -8.58 -2.72 -2.94
N MET A 2 -9.70 -3.02 -3.61
CA MET A 2 -9.76 -4.07 -4.66
C MET A 2 -8.57 -4.09 -5.63
N MET A 3 -8.23 -2.99 -6.32
CA MET A 3 -7.05 -2.97 -7.22
C MET A 3 -5.71 -3.31 -6.52
N ILE A 4 -5.56 -3.00 -5.23
CA ILE A 4 -4.36 -3.34 -4.45
C ILE A 4 -4.38 -4.83 -4.10
N GLU A 5 -5.55 -5.37 -3.71
CA GLU A 5 -5.76 -6.80 -3.47
C GLU A 5 -5.39 -7.61 -4.73
N ASP A 6 -5.95 -7.23 -5.88
CA ASP A 6 -5.68 -7.89 -7.17
C ASP A 6 -4.19 -7.89 -7.52
N CYS A 7 -3.49 -6.77 -7.29
CA CYS A 7 -2.06 -6.66 -7.51
C CYS A 7 -1.23 -7.56 -6.56
N ILE A 8 -1.67 -7.76 -5.31
CA ILE A 8 -0.99 -8.64 -4.35
C ILE A 8 -1.22 -10.11 -4.71
N ASP A 9 -2.41 -10.48 -5.17
CA ASP A 9 -2.72 -11.86 -5.60
C ASP A 9 -1.85 -12.33 -6.78
N GLU A 10 -1.32 -11.40 -7.58
CA GLU A 10 -0.37 -11.69 -8.66
C GLU A 10 1.08 -11.94 -8.17
N LEU A 11 1.38 -11.63 -6.90
CA LEU A 11 2.71 -11.83 -6.35
C LEU A 11 2.98 -13.31 -6.08
N PRO A 12 4.20 -13.80 -6.38
CA PRO A 12 4.56 -15.19 -6.05
C PRO A 12 4.85 -15.38 -4.55
N GLN A 13 4.83 -14.29 -3.75
CA GLN A 13 5.02 -14.36 -2.31
C GLN A 13 3.71 -14.74 -1.62
N ASP A 14 3.81 -15.55 -0.56
CA ASP A 14 2.67 -15.96 0.27
C ASP A 14 2.26 -14.83 1.23
N VAL A 15 1.75 -13.74 0.64
CA VAL A 15 1.24 -12.56 1.37
C VAL A 15 -0.25 -12.77 1.60
N ASP A 16 -0.65 -12.87 2.86
CA ASP A 16 -2.05 -12.94 3.24
C ASP A 16 -2.69 -11.55 3.20
N VAL A 17 -3.92 -11.48 2.68
CA VAL A 17 -4.62 -10.23 2.41
C VAL A 17 -5.98 -10.24 3.10
N ASP A 18 -6.17 -9.36 4.08
CA ASP A 18 -7.44 -9.21 4.80
C ASP A 18 -8.01 -7.80 4.64
N GLY A 19 -9.18 -7.72 4.01
CA GLY A 19 -9.89 -6.47 3.72
C GLY A 19 -11.15 -6.30 4.57
N ALA A 20 -11.22 -5.26 5.39
CA ALA A 20 -12.39 -4.95 6.20
C ALA A 20 -12.58 -3.44 6.40
N ASN A 21 -13.83 -2.96 6.28
CA ASN A 21 -14.24 -1.59 6.65
C ASN A 21 -13.37 -0.46 6.04
N GLY A 22 -12.88 -0.64 4.81
CA GLY A 22 -12.02 0.36 4.15
C GLY A 22 -10.55 0.33 4.59
N GLN A 23 -10.16 -0.71 5.31
CA GLN A 23 -8.79 -1.09 5.63
C GLN A 23 -8.42 -2.37 4.88
N LEU A 24 -7.15 -2.47 4.51
CA LEU A 24 -6.51 -3.65 3.94
C LEU A 24 -5.26 -3.95 4.76
N THR A 25 -5.13 -5.19 5.23
CA THR A 25 -3.96 -5.67 5.98
C THR A 25 -3.25 -6.72 5.13
N LEU A 26 -1.99 -6.47 4.82
CA LEU A 26 -1.09 -7.42 4.16
C LEU A 26 -0.20 -8.05 5.22
N THR A 27 -0.23 -9.37 5.37
CA THR A 27 0.61 -10.10 6.31
C THR A 27 1.65 -10.92 5.55
N PHE A 28 2.92 -10.67 5.82
CA PHE A 28 4.05 -11.34 5.18
C PHE A 28 4.42 -12.64 5.92
N PRO A 29 5.15 -13.59 5.27
CA PRO A 29 5.54 -14.86 5.90
C PRO A 29 6.34 -14.72 7.20
N ASP A 30 7.04 -13.61 7.39
CA ASP A 30 7.80 -13.32 8.61
C ASP A 30 6.95 -12.74 9.75
N GLY A 31 5.63 -12.64 9.55
CA GLY A 31 4.65 -12.11 10.50
C GLY A 31 4.54 -10.59 10.50
N SER A 32 5.32 -9.88 9.68
CA SER A 32 5.18 -8.43 9.56
C SER A 32 3.97 -8.02 8.73
N GLN A 33 3.52 -6.79 8.93
CA GLN A 33 2.29 -6.31 8.31
C GLN A 33 2.48 -4.97 7.61
N ILE A 34 1.71 -4.76 6.54
CA ILE A 34 1.42 -3.45 5.99
C ILE A 34 -0.08 -3.22 6.13
N VAL A 35 -0.48 -2.09 6.72
CA VAL A 35 -1.89 -1.73 6.87
C VAL A 35 -2.18 -0.49 6.04
N ILE A 36 -3.14 -0.60 5.13
CA ILE A 36 -3.58 0.48 4.26
C ILE A 36 -5.02 0.83 4.64
N SER A 37 -5.34 2.10 4.85
CA SER A 37 -6.70 2.51 5.24
C SER A 37 -7.12 3.82 4.58
N ARG A 38 -8.41 3.93 4.25
CA ARG A 38 -9.00 5.21 3.84
C ARG A 38 -9.48 5.98 5.06
N GLN A 39 -9.25 7.28 5.06
CA GLN A 39 -9.66 8.22 6.11
C GLN A 39 -10.61 9.26 5.51
N PRO A 40 -11.92 8.99 5.43
CA PRO A 40 -12.88 9.85 4.70
C PRO A 40 -12.97 11.27 5.26
N VAL A 41 -12.85 11.42 6.59
CA VAL A 41 -12.91 12.73 7.25
C VAL A 41 -11.67 13.57 6.94
N GLN A 42 -10.50 12.94 6.85
CA GLN A 42 -9.23 13.61 6.55
C GLN A 42 -8.99 13.75 5.04
N GLN A 43 -9.76 13.05 4.21
CA GLN A 43 -9.52 12.90 2.77
C GLN A 43 -8.12 12.37 2.49
N GLU A 44 -7.72 11.35 3.25
CA GLU A 44 -6.38 10.75 3.20
C GLU A 44 -6.45 9.24 2.97
N ILE A 45 -5.36 8.69 2.41
CA ILE A 45 -5.01 7.28 2.49
C ILE A 45 -3.82 7.16 3.44
N TRP A 46 -3.90 6.27 4.41
CA TRP A 46 -2.80 5.99 5.33
C TRP A 46 -2.21 4.63 5.02
N VAL A 47 -0.88 4.53 5.07
CA VAL A 47 -0.10 3.30 4.95
C VAL A 47 0.81 3.18 6.16
N ALA A 48 0.67 2.12 6.95
CA ALA A 48 1.59 1.76 8.01
C ALA A 48 2.41 0.55 7.57
N ALA A 49 3.73 0.70 7.53
CA ALA A 49 4.69 -0.33 7.20
C ALA A 49 5.81 -0.38 8.26
N LYS A 50 6.65 -1.40 8.24
CA LYS A 50 7.87 -1.51 9.08
C LYS A 50 8.77 -0.28 8.95
N SER A 51 8.85 0.32 7.75
CA SER A 51 9.67 1.51 7.49
C SER A 51 9.02 2.83 7.94
N GLY A 52 7.75 2.82 8.37
CA GLY A 52 7.08 4.00 8.91
C GLY A 52 5.59 4.10 8.58
N GLY A 53 4.99 5.20 9.03
CA GLY A 53 3.62 5.60 8.69
C GLY A 53 3.62 6.71 7.65
N PHE A 54 2.80 6.57 6.61
CA PHE A 54 2.71 7.47 5.48
C PHE A 54 1.27 7.93 5.28
N HIS A 55 1.09 9.23 5.17
CA HIS A 55 -0.21 9.85 4.90
C HIS A 55 -0.17 10.41 3.49
N LEU A 56 -1.13 10.01 2.67
CA LEU A 56 -1.25 10.43 1.29
C LEU A 56 -2.51 11.28 1.12
N ARG A 57 -2.37 12.39 0.40
CA ARG A 57 -3.46 13.27 0.00
C ARG A 57 -3.63 13.25 -1.50
N GLU A 58 -4.86 13.40 -1.94
CA GLU A 58 -5.18 13.54 -3.36
C GLU A 58 -4.69 14.90 -3.89
N GLN A 59 -3.97 14.87 -5.01
CA GLN A 59 -3.51 16.01 -5.77
C GLN A 59 -3.58 15.64 -7.26
N GLN A 60 -4.38 16.36 -8.04
CA GLN A 60 -4.55 16.10 -9.49
C GLN A 60 -4.89 14.63 -9.79
N ASP A 61 -5.91 14.11 -9.10
CA ASP A 61 -6.40 12.72 -9.23
C ASP A 61 -5.37 11.62 -8.84
N GLN A 62 -4.31 12.00 -8.12
CA GLN A 62 -3.26 11.10 -7.66
C GLN A 62 -3.00 11.24 -6.16
N TRP A 63 -2.67 10.14 -5.50
CA TRP A 63 -2.38 10.13 -4.06
C TRP A 63 -0.90 10.30 -3.79
N PHE A 64 -0.51 11.33 -3.04
CA PHE A 64 0.89 11.67 -2.77
C PHE A 64 1.21 11.78 -1.29
N CYS A 65 2.33 11.20 -0.87
CA CYS A 65 2.91 11.44 0.45
C CYS A 65 3.76 12.70 0.45
N ALA A 66 3.41 13.71 1.26
CA ALA A 66 4.16 14.96 1.32
C ALA A 66 5.59 14.81 1.88
N VAL A 67 5.83 13.77 2.70
CA VAL A 67 7.11 13.54 3.36
C VAL A 67 8.10 12.85 2.42
N THR A 68 7.68 11.78 1.74
CA THR A 68 8.56 11.03 0.83
C THR A 68 8.49 11.53 -0.62
N GLN A 69 7.50 12.38 -0.95
CA GLN A 69 7.17 12.83 -2.30
C GLN A 69 6.80 11.70 -3.27
N GLU A 70 6.50 10.51 -2.74
CA GLU A 70 6.08 9.35 -3.53
C GLU A 70 4.57 9.40 -3.81
N ARG A 71 4.18 8.90 -4.98
CA ARG A 71 2.81 8.49 -5.25
C ARG A 71 2.47 7.20 -4.50
N LEU A 72 1.18 6.89 -4.33
CA LEU A 72 0.74 5.66 -3.70
C LEU A 72 1.32 4.41 -4.37
N SER A 73 1.30 4.34 -5.71
CA SER A 73 1.92 3.21 -6.45
C SER A 73 3.39 3.00 -6.08
N ALA A 74 4.20 4.06 -6.15
CA ALA A 74 5.62 4.02 -5.85
C ALA A 74 5.89 3.65 -4.39
N LEU A 75 5.12 4.24 -3.46
CA LEU A 75 5.19 3.93 -2.05
C LEU A 75 4.90 2.45 -1.80
N LEU A 76 3.82 1.89 -2.35
CA LEU A 76 3.44 0.49 -2.15
C LEU A 76 4.47 -0.47 -2.77
N ASN A 77 4.95 -0.19 -4.00
CA ASN A 77 6.01 -0.99 -4.62
C ASN A 77 7.25 -1.04 -3.70
N ARG A 78 7.65 0.10 -3.14
CA ARG A 78 8.79 0.17 -2.22
C ARG A 78 8.54 -0.60 -0.92
N VAL A 79 7.47 -0.29 -0.18
CA VAL A 79 7.26 -0.90 1.15
C VAL A 79 6.96 -2.40 1.07
N VAL A 80 6.26 -2.85 0.02
CA VAL A 80 6.02 -4.28 -0.21
C VAL A 80 7.33 -4.97 -0.59
N SER A 81 8.18 -4.36 -1.43
CA SER A 81 9.50 -4.92 -1.74
C SER A 81 10.39 -5.07 -0.50
N GLU A 82 10.40 -4.04 0.35
CA GLU A 82 11.17 -4.01 1.61
C GLU A 82 10.74 -5.16 2.54
N GLN A 83 9.44 -5.44 2.66
CA GLN A 83 8.90 -6.44 3.58
C GLN A 83 8.83 -7.86 3.00
N SER A 84 8.64 -7.99 1.68
CA SER A 84 8.67 -9.29 1.00
C SER A 84 10.08 -9.84 0.81
N GLY A 85 11.09 -8.95 0.85
CA GLY A 85 12.48 -9.30 0.54
C GLY A 85 12.74 -9.53 -0.95
N ALA A 86 11.79 -9.18 -1.82
CA ALA A 86 11.89 -9.33 -3.27
C ALA A 86 11.42 -8.05 -3.99
N PRO A 87 12.00 -7.67 -5.13
CA PRO A 87 11.51 -6.52 -5.91
C PRO A 87 10.05 -6.73 -6.37
N VAL A 88 9.23 -5.71 -6.18
CA VAL A 88 7.82 -5.65 -6.55
C VAL A 88 7.55 -4.38 -7.37
N GLU A 89 6.91 -4.55 -8.53
CA GLU A 89 6.54 -3.45 -9.45
C GLU A 89 5.14 -3.67 -10.07
N VAL A 90 4.18 -4.13 -9.27
CA VAL A 90 2.82 -4.50 -9.74
C VAL A 90 1.81 -3.35 -9.60
N PHE A 91 2.04 -2.37 -8.72
CA PHE A 91 1.07 -1.30 -8.44
C PHE A 91 1.06 -0.17 -9.50
N THR A 92 1.49 -0.42 -10.73
CA THR A 92 1.73 0.64 -11.73
C THR A 92 0.45 1.35 -12.20
N LEU A 93 -0.72 0.73 -12.01
CA LEU A 93 -2.01 1.22 -12.51
C LEU A 93 -2.97 1.69 -11.40
N ILE A 94 -2.57 1.67 -10.13
CA ILE A 94 -3.51 2.00 -9.03
C ILE A 94 -3.75 3.51 -8.87
N ASP A 95 -2.94 4.35 -9.52
CA ASP A 95 -3.05 5.80 -9.54
C ASP A 95 -3.78 6.32 -10.81
N ALA A 96 -4.38 5.43 -11.61
CA ALA A 96 -5.02 5.73 -12.89
C ALA A 96 -6.56 5.71 -12.81
#